data_AF-A0A2S2PI88-F1
#
_entry.id   AF-A0A2S2PI88-F1
#
_cell.length_a   1.000
_cell.length_b   1.000
_cell.length_c   1.000
_cell.angle_alpha   90.00
_cell.angle_beta   90.00
_cell.angle_gamma   90.00
#
_symmetry.space_group_name_H-M   'P 1'
#
loop_
_entity.id
_entity.type
_entity.pdbx_description
1 polymer ?
#
loop_
_entity_poly.entity_id
_entity_poly.type
_entity_poly.pdbx_seq_one_letter_code
_entity_poly.pdbx_strand_id
1 'polypeptide(L)'
;MSLAEELLADLEEDGFDDGELMVIQEETPNELQENALIPKQTDFKNAKIRDLAKLRDSERLVNIMQQIDIFQSRQRRTADELGPVEFDPEYLLIVDANNLIVEMDDEILIIHKFVRDKYSKRFPELESLVVGPLEYVQTVKELGNTLEQSKNNEVLPTFLTQATIMVV
;
A
#
# COMPACT_ATOMS: atom_id res chain seq x y z
N MET A 1 11.98 12.83 58.74
CA MET A 1 12.26 13.07 57.31
C MET A 1 10.94 13.24 56.60
N SER A 2 10.89 14.15 55.64
CA SER A 2 9.67 14.43 54.85
C SER A 2 9.47 13.33 53.81
N LEU A 3 8.22 13.06 53.39
CA LEU A 3 7.90 12.08 52.33
C LEU A 3 8.61 12.40 51.00
N ALA A 4 8.94 13.69 50.78
CA ALA A 4 9.70 14.16 49.63
C ALA A 4 11.19 13.76 49.65
N GLU A 5 11.73 13.47 50.84
CA GLU A 5 13.13 13.08 51.05
C GLU A 5 13.33 11.57 50.86
N GLU A 6 12.29 10.77 51.07
CA GLU A 6 12.27 9.32 50.82
C GLU A 6 12.15 9.00 49.32
N LEU A 7 11.38 9.80 48.56
CA LEU A 7 11.25 9.69 47.10
C LEU A 7 12.50 10.13 46.33
N LEU A 8 13.29 11.05 46.89
CA LEU A 8 14.51 11.54 46.24
C LEU A 8 15.66 10.52 46.33
N ALA A 9 15.70 9.74 47.42
CA ALA A 9 16.68 8.68 47.61
C ALA A 9 16.48 7.49 46.64
N ASP A 10 15.22 7.18 46.29
CA ASP A 10 14.87 6.12 45.33
C ASP A 10 15.21 6.50 43.87
N LEU A 11 15.44 7.80 43.60
CA LEU A 11 15.85 8.33 42.29
C LEU A 11 17.37 8.51 42.16
N GLU A 12 18.10 8.65 43.28
CA GLU A 12 19.57 8.76 43.29
C GLU A 12 20.29 7.39 43.21
N GLU A 13 19.61 6.28 43.50
CA GLU A 13 20.21 4.93 43.40
C GLU A 13 20.26 4.38 41.96
N ASP A 14 19.43 4.92 41.04
CA ASP A 14 19.51 4.67 39.59
C ASP A 14 20.42 5.71 38.88
N GLY A 15 21.60 5.93 39.47
CA GLY A 15 22.64 6.80 38.94
C GLY A 15 23.00 6.47 37.48
N PHE A 16 22.62 7.38 36.60
CA PHE A 16 23.12 7.47 35.23
C PHE A 16 24.65 7.66 35.27
N ASP A 17 25.36 6.66 34.75
CA ASP A 17 26.80 6.70 34.48
C ASP A 17 27.09 7.71 33.36
N ASP A 18 27.65 8.85 33.76
CA ASP A 18 28.06 9.95 32.90
C ASP A 18 29.44 9.60 32.30
N GLY A 19 29.46 8.93 31.14
CA GLY A 19 30.67 8.28 30.64
C GLY A 19 30.88 8.07 29.13
N GLU A 20 29.93 8.40 28.24
CA GLU A 20 30.19 8.37 26.79
C GLU A 20 29.64 9.60 26.05
N LEU A 21 30.56 10.45 25.59
CA LEU A 21 30.30 11.59 24.72
C LEU A 21 29.75 11.09 23.37
N MET A 22 28.46 11.30 23.10
CA MET A 22 27.90 11.09 21.75
C MET A 22 28.48 12.12 20.77
N VAL A 23 29.23 11.64 19.79
CA VAL A 23 29.67 12.42 18.62
C VAL A 23 28.44 12.67 17.75
N ILE A 24 27.97 13.92 17.71
CA ILE A 24 26.98 14.36 16.73
C ILE A 24 27.67 14.37 15.36
N GLN A 25 27.48 13.32 14.57
CA GLN A 25 27.75 13.37 13.14
C GLN A 25 26.61 14.15 12.48
N GLU A 26 26.94 15.27 11.84
CA GLU A 26 26.06 15.93 10.88
C GLU A 26 25.77 14.93 9.76
N GLU A 27 24.57 14.35 9.75
CA GLU A 27 24.11 13.54 8.62
C GLU A 27 23.86 14.47 7.43
N THR A 28 24.75 14.37 6.45
CA THR A 28 24.49 14.77 5.06
C THR A 28 23.21 14.09 4.56
N PRO A 29 22.35 14.76 3.76
CA PRO A 29 21.09 14.21 3.30
C PRO A 29 21.37 13.07 2.30
N ASN A 30 21.44 11.85 2.82
CA ASN A 30 21.73 10.65 2.05
C ASN A 30 20.43 10.15 1.42
N GLU A 31 20.35 10.37 0.12
CA GLU A 31 19.73 9.55 -0.91
C GLU A 31 18.67 8.53 -0.44
N LEU A 32 17.44 8.80 -0.88
CA LEU A 32 16.26 7.93 -0.88
C LEU A 32 16.62 6.46 -1.13
N GLN A 33 16.83 5.68 -0.07
CA GLN A 33 16.83 4.22 -0.16
C GLN A 33 15.39 3.73 -0.06
N GLU A 34 14.65 3.91 -1.16
CA GLU A 34 13.49 3.09 -1.51
C GLU A 34 13.94 1.66 -1.84
N ASN A 35 14.46 0.95 -0.84
CA ASN A 35 14.53 -0.51 -0.90
C ASN A 35 13.27 -1.06 -0.23
N ALA A 36 12.11 -0.71 -0.81
CA ALA A 36 10.87 -1.46 -0.60
C ALA A 36 11.17 -2.92 -0.91
N LEU A 37 10.65 -3.84 -0.09
CA LEU A 37 10.81 -5.28 -0.26
C LEU A 37 10.37 -5.69 -1.67
N ILE A 38 11.31 -5.78 -2.61
CA ILE A 38 11.03 -6.29 -3.95
C ILE A 38 10.79 -7.79 -3.77
N PRO A 39 9.57 -8.31 -4.02
CA PRO A 39 9.32 -9.73 -3.94
C PRO A 39 10.28 -10.43 -4.90
N LYS A 40 10.89 -11.53 -4.40
CA LYS A 40 11.86 -12.39 -5.09
C LYS A 40 11.66 -12.38 -6.60
N GLN A 41 12.75 -12.19 -7.34
CA GLN A 41 12.81 -12.19 -8.80
C GLN A 41 12.14 -13.44 -9.38
N THR A 42 10.83 -13.37 -9.60
CA THR A 42 10.08 -14.31 -10.42
C THR A 42 10.24 -13.85 -11.85
N ASP A 43 10.83 -14.70 -12.71
CA ASP A 43 10.97 -14.42 -14.13
C ASP A 43 9.59 -14.21 -14.78
N PHE A 44 9.16 -12.95 -14.92
CA PHE A 44 7.88 -12.57 -15.50
C PHE A 44 7.80 -12.78 -17.03
N LYS A 45 8.87 -13.27 -17.66
CA LYS A 45 9.01 -13.33 -19.12
C LYS A 45 7.92 -14.16 -19.81
N ASN A 46 7.46 -15.24 -19.18
CA ASN A 46 6.45 -16.15 -19.73
C ASN A 46 5.22 -16.37 -18.82
N ALA A 47 5.15 -15.69 -17.67
CA ALA A 47 4.03 -15.83 -16.74
C ALA A 47 2.77 -15.11 -17.26
N LYS A 48 1.58 -15.66 -16.94
CA LYS A 48 0.32 -14.94 -17.13
C LYS A 48 -0.01 -14.17 -15.86
N ILE A 49 -0.69 -13.03 -16.00
CA ILE A 49 -1.05 -12.21 -14.85
C ILE A 49 -1.94 -12.95 -13.84
N ARG A 50 -2.83 -13.83 -14.32
CA ARG A 50 -3.70 -14.65 -13.46
C ARG A 50 -2.96 -15.71 -12.64
N ASP A 51 -1.74 -16.07 -13.03
CA ASP A 51 -0.93 -16.99 -12.22
C ASP A 51 -0.28 -16.27 -11.02
N LEU A 52 -0.16 -14.94 -11.12
CA LEU A 52 0.53 -14.06 -10.16
C LEU A 52 -0.46 -13.30 -9.26
N ALA A 53 -1.58 -12.85 -9.82
CA ALA A 53 -2.65 -12.13 -9.12
C ALA A 53 -3.93 -12.97 -9.17
N LYS A 54 -4.24 -13.62 -8.04
CA LYS A 54 -5.34 -14.58 -7.90
C LYS A 54 -6.48 -14.04 -7.03
N LEU A 55 -6.24 -12.99 -6.25
CA LEU A 55 -7.20 -12.44 -5.29
C LEU A 55 -8.50 -12.03 -5.96
N ARG A 56 -8.43 -11.44 -7.16
CA ARG A 56 -9.62 -11.06 -7.95
C ARG A 56 -10.58 -12.23 -8.20
N ASP A 57 -10.03 -13.40 -8.52
CA ASP A 57 -10.80 -14.61 -8.84
C ASP A 57 -10.96 -15.52 -7.60
N SER A 58 -10.53 -15.06 -6.42
CA SER A 58 -10.59 -15.86 -5.18
C SER A 58 -12.01 -15.93 -4.63
N GLU A 59 -12.38 -17.12 -4.13
CA GLU A 59 -13.66 -17.32 -3.44
C GLU A 59 -13.79 -16.43 -2.20
N ARG A 60 -12.66 -16.13 -1.54
CA ARG A 60 -12.61 -15.29 -0.34
C ARG A 60 -13.11 -13.87 -0.63
N LEU A 61 -12.62 -13.24 -1.70
CA LEU A 61 -13.08 -11.89 -2.09
C LEU A 61 -14.58 -11.90 -2.39
N VAL A 62 -15.06 -12.90 -3.13
CA VAL A 62 -16.47 -13.04 -3.48
C VAL A 62 -17.34 -13.17 -2.22
N ASN A 63 -16.92 -14.04 -1.28
CA ASN A 63 -17.64 -14.26 -0.03
C ASN A 63 -17.68 -13.00 0.86
N ILE A 64 -16.57 -12.26 0.97
CA ILE A 64 -16.52 -11.02 1.75
C ILE A 64 -17.42 -9.95 1.12
N MET A 65 -17.37 -9.75 -0.20
CA MET A 65 -18.23 -8.78 -0.89
C MET A 65 -19.72 -9.10 -0.73
N GLN A 66 -20.09 -10.38 -0.84
CA GLN A 66 -21.47 -10.82 -0.58
C GLN A 66 -21.93 -10.53 0.85
N GLN A 67 -21.06 -10.78 1.83
CA GLN A 67 -21.38 -10.47 3.23
C GLN A 67 -21.54 -8.97 3.44
N ILE A 68 -20.66 -8.14 2.85
CA ILE A 68 -20.77 -6.68 2.91
C ILE A 68 -22.12 -6.22 2.38
N ASP A 69 -22.58 -6.72 1.22
CA ASP A 69 -23.88 -6.38 0.66
C ASP A 69 -25.04 -6.76 1.59
N ILE A 70 -24.96 -7.93 2.23
CA ILE A 70 -25.96 -8.41 3.20
C ILE A 70 -26.02 -7.48 4.41
N PHE A 71 -24.88 -7.14 5.01
CA PHE A 71 -24.84 -6.29 6.19
C PHE A 71 -25.16 -4.82 5.87
N GLN A 72 -24.81 -4.33 4.68
CA GLN A 72 -25.15 -2.97 4.22
C GLN A 72 -26.66 -2.79 4.04
N SER A 73 -27.36 -3.82 3.57
CA SER A 73 -28.83 -3.79 3.40
C SER A 73 -29.61 -4.06 4.69
N ARG A 74 -28.94 -4.58 5.73
CA ARG A 74 -29.56 -4.91 7.01
C ARG A 74 -29.71 -3.66 7.87
N GLN A 75 -30.94 -3.39 8.33
CA GLN A 75 -31.18 -2.40 9.37
C GLN A 75 -30.85 -3.05 10.73
N ARG A 76 -29.80 -2.57 11.43
CA ARG A 76 -29.43 -3.09 12.76
C ARG A 76 -30.61 -2.97 13.73
N ARG A 77 -30.89 -4.03 14.48
CA ARG A 77 -31.91 -4.02 15.55
C ARG A 77 -31.20 -3.88 16.88
N THR A 78 -31.84 -3.24 17.85
CA THR A 78 -31.31 -3.05 19.22
C THR A 78 -31.00 -4.37 19.94
N ALA A 79 -31.54 -5.50 19.48
CA ALA A 79 -31.24 -6.84 19.97
C ALA A 79 -29.90 -7.40 19.45
N ASP A 80 -29.37 -6.88 18.34
CA ASP A 80 -28.09 -7.30 17.76
C ASP A 80 -26.89 -6.68 18.53
N GLU A 81 -27.13 -5.70 19.40
CA GLU A 81 -26.11 -4.98 20.19
C GLU A 81 -25.88 -5.59 21.58
N LEU A 82 -26.60 -6.68 21.93
CA LEU A 82 -26.42 -7.37 23.21
C LEU A 82 -25.30 -8.41 23.13
N GLY A 83 -24.08 -8.00 23.45
CA GLY A 83 -22.93 -8.90 23.61
C GLY A 83 -21.59 -8.17 23.55
N PRO A 84 -20.47 -8.85 23.82
CA PRO A 84 -19.15 -8.30 23.54
C PRO A 84 -18.98 -8.10 22.02
N VAL A 85 -18.54 -6.91 21.62
CA VAL A 85 -18.41 -6.47 20.22
C VAL A 85 -17.47 -7.38 19.40
N GLU A 86 -16.52 -8.04 20.06
CA GLU A 86 -15.55 -8.96 19.43
C GLU A 86 -16.19 -10.20 18.81
N PHE A 87 -17.40 -10.59 19.25
CA PHE A 87 -18.16 -11.71 18.69
C PHE A 87 -19.21 -11.26 17.68
N ASP A 88 -19.32 -9.96 17.41
CA ASP A 88 -20.24 -9.45 16.39
C ASP A 88 -19.77 -9.92 15.00
N PRO A 89 -20.58 -10.66 14.25
CA PRO A 89 -20.22 -11.08 12.89
C PRO A 89 -19.89 -9.89 11.98
N GLU A 90 -20.47 -8.70 12.21
CA GLU A 90 -20.15 -7.51 11.43
C GLU A 90 -18.75 -6.98 11.76
N TYR A 91 -18.33 -7.04 13.03
CA TYR A 91 -16.96 -6.69 13.43
C TYR A 91 -15.94 -7.67 12.83
N LEU A 92 -16.21 -8.98 12.90
CA LEU A 92 -15.34 -10.00 12.31
C LEU A 92 -15.19 -9.80 10.79
N LEU A 93 -16.27 -9.46 10.09
CA LEU A 93 -16.24 -9.14 8.67
C LEU A 93 -15.34 -7.93 8.38
N ILE A 94 -15.38 -6.89 9.20
CA ILE A 94 -14.51 -5.71 9.04
C ILE A 94 -13.03 -6.11 9.21
N VAL A 95 -12.71 -6.93 10.21
CA VAL A 95 -11.35 -7.44 10.41
C VAL A 95 -10.88 -8.25 9.21
N ASP A 96 -11.72 -9.15 8.71
CA ASP A 96 -11.41 -9.97 7.54
C ASP A 96 -11.24 -9.15 6.26
N ALA A 97 -12.06 -8.10 6.08
CA ALA A 97 -11.96 -7.16 4.98
C ALA A 97 -10.66 -6.35 5.03
N ASN A 98 -10.22 -5.92 6.22
CA ASN A 98 -8.94 -5.22 6.39
C ASN A 98 -7.75 -6.10 6.02
N ASN A 99 -7.77 -7.38 6.41
CA ASN A 99 -6.74 -8.32 6.00
C ASN A 99 -6.73 -8.50 4.47
N LEU A 100 -7.91 -8.49 3.84
CA LEU A 100 -8.01 -8.58 2.37
C LEU A 100 -7.41 -7.34 1.68
N ILE A 101 -7.57 -6.15 2.25
CA ILE A 101 -7.00 -4.91 1.68
C ILE A 101 -5.47 -5.01 1.56
N VAL A 102 -4.79 -5.56 2.58
CA VAL A 102 -3.33 -5.75 2.53
C VAL A 102 -2.93 -6.65 1.37
N GLU A 103 -3.66 -7.75 1.15
CA GLU A 103 -3.42 -8.64 0.01
C GLU A 103 -3.72 -7.96 -1.34
N MET A 104 -4.69 -7.03 -1.39
CA MET A 104 -4.97 -6.24 -2.58
C MET A 104 -3.80 -5.31 -2.92
N ASP A 105 -3.24 -4.63 -1.93
CA ASP A 105 -2.09 -3.74 -2.12
C ASP A 105 -0.87 -4.51 -2.64
N ASP A 106 -0.60 -5.70 -2.10
CA ASP A 106 0.45 -6.59 -2.57
C ASP A 106 0.24 -7.00 -4.04
N GLU A 107 -0.98 -7.40 -4.41
CA GLU A 107 -1.28 -7.77 -5.80
C GLU A 107 -1.20 -6.57 -6.76
N ILE A 108 -1.59 -5.36 -6.34
CA ILE A 108 -1.45 -4.14 -7.14
C ILE A 108 0.03 -3.92 -7.50
N LEU A 109 0.94 -4.07 -6.54
CA LEU A 109 2.38 -3.95 -6.78
C LEU A 109 2.91 -5.03 -7.71
N ILE A 110 2.45 -6.27 -7.57
CA ILE A 110 2.81 -7.38 -8.46
C ILE A 110 2.34 -7.10 -9.90
N ILE A 111 1.10 -6.62 -10.07
CA ILE A 111 0.53 -6.27 -11.38
C ILE A 111 1.32 -5.11 -12.00
N HIS A 112 1.60 -4.06 -11.22
CA HIS A 112 2.39 -2.92 -11.67
C HIS A 112 3.76 -3.37 -12.19
N LYS A 113 4.49 -4.17 -11.40
CA LYS A 113 5.79 -4.74 -11.80
C LYS A 113 5.68 -5.56 -13.08
N PHE A 114 4.65 -6.40 -13.21
CA PHE A 114 4.42 -7.22 -14.39
C PHE A 114 4.17 -6.38 -15.65
N VAL A 115 3.34 -5.34 -15.55
CA VAL A 115 3.04 -4.44 -16.67
C VAL A 115 4.28 -3.64 -17.06
N ARG A 116 4.99 -3.10 -16.06
CA ARG A 116 6.23 -2.35 -16.25
C ARG A 116 7.29 -3.17 -16.96
N ASP A 117 7.57 -4.39 -16.50
CA ASP A 117 8.61 -5.25 -17.09
C ASP A 117 8.31 -5.59 -18.56
N LYS A 118 7.03 -5.61 -18.96
CA LYS A 118 6.62 -5.79 -20.37
C LYS A 118 6.69 -4.50 -21.18
N TYR A 119 6.20 -3.39 -20.62
CA TYR A 119 6.06 -2.13 -21.32
C TYR A 119 7.36 -1.32 -21.41
N SER A 120 8.34 -1.60 -20.53
CA SER A 120 9.68 -1.00 -20.54
C SER A 120 10.42 -1.18 -21.88
N LYS A 121 10.12 -2.25 -22.63
CA LYS A 121 10.66 -2.48 -23.98
C LYS A 121 10.19 -1.43 -25.00
N ARG A 122 9.07 -0.78 -24.72
CA ARG A 122 8.45 0.21 -25.62
C ARG A 122 8.72 1.63 -25.14
N PHE A 123 8.49 1.90 -23.86
CA PHE A 123 8.70 3.22 -23.27
C PHE A 123 9.23 3.09 -21.83
N PRO A 124 10.55 2.95 -21.65
CA PRO A 124 11.16 2.73 -20.33
C PRO A 124 11.05 3.95 -19.41
N GLU A 125 11.01 5.16 -19.96
CA GLU A 125 10.91 6.40 -19.19
C GLU A 125 9.55 6.58 -18.52
N LEU A 126 8.52 5.81 -18.90
CA LEU A 126 7.20 5.92 -18.29
C LEU A 126 7.24 5.66 -16.77
N GLU A 127 8.16 4.80 -16.29
CA GLU A 127 8.29 4.49 -14.86
C GLU A 127 8.77 5.69 -14.04
N SER A 128 9.67 6.51 -14.58
CA SER A 128 10.12 7.72 -13.89
C SER A 128 9.12 8.87 -13.99
N LEU A 129 8.25 8.85 -15.01
CA LEU A 129 7.22 9.87 -15.22
C LEU A 129 5.96 9.64 -14.38
N VAL A 130 5.60 8.38 -14.13
CA VAL A 130 4.38 8.00 -13.40
C VAL A 130 4.75 7.05 -12.25
N VAL A 131 4.86 7.61 -11.05
CA VAL A 131 5.23 6.87 -9.83
C VAL A 131 4.09 5.99 -9.31
N GLY A 132 2.85 6.43 -9.50
CA GLY A 132 1.66 5.75 -9.00
C GLY A 132 1.37 4.43 -9.75
N PRO A 133 1.21 3.28 -9.06
CA PRO A 133 0.97 1.98 -9.71
C PRO A 133 -0.30 1.94 -10.56
N LEU A 134 -1.39 2.55 -10.08
CA LEU A 134 -2.68 2.56 -10.77
C LEU A 134 -2.63 3.48 -11.98
N GLU A 135 -2.09 4.69 -11.81
CA GLU A 135 -1.89 5.67 -12.86
C GLU A 135 -0.97 5.11 -13.94
N TYR A 136 0.10 4.40 -13.58
CA TYR A 136 1.00 3.77 -14.54
C TYR A 136 0.26 2.76 -15.41
N VAL A 137 -0.49 1.82 -14.80
CA VAL A 137 -1.23 0.80 -15.54
C VAL A 137 -2.33 1.42 -16.41
N GLN A 138 -3.02 2.45 -15.92
CA GLN A 138 -4.00 3.21 -16.72
C GLN A 138 -3.33 3.93 -17.89
N THR A 139 -2.19 4.58 -17.67
CA THR A 139 -1.41 5.24 -18.73
C THR A 139 -0.97 4.25 -19.80
N VAL A 140 -0.42 3.09 -19.41
CA VAL A 140 -0.04 2.04 -20.35
C VAL A 140 -1.23 1.55 -21.18
N LYS A 141 -2.41 1.40 -20.55
CA LYS A 141 -3.64 1.00 -21.25
C LYS A 141 -4.07 2.02 -22.30
N GLU A 142 -3.98 3.31 -21.96
CA GLU A 142 -4.40 4.41 -22.83
C GLU A 142 -3.39 4.70 -23.96
N LEU A 143 -2.08 4.56 -23.70
CA LEU A 143 -1.04 4.74 -24.72
C LEU A 143 -0.95 3.54 -25.69
N GLY A 144 -1.05 2.32 -25.17
CA GLY A 144 -0.88 1.10 -25.94
C GLY A 144 0.44 1.08 -26.73
N ASN A 145 0.40 0.74 -28.01
CA ASN A 145 1.62 0.72 -28.84
C ASN A 145 1.92 2.06 -29.52
N THR A 146 0.95 2.97 -29.61
CA THR A 146 1.03 4.19 -30.42
C THR A 146 1.13 5.41 -29.52
N LEU A 147 2.37 5.79 -29.21
CA LEU A 147 2.67 6.90 -28.31
C LEU A 147 2.13 8.25 -28.82
N GLU A 148 1.98 8.43 -30.13
CA GLU A 148 1.51 9.69 -30.72
C GLU A 148 0.05 10.05 -30.35
N GLN A 149 -0.74 9.10 -29.85
CA GLN A 149 -2.11 9.37 -29.42
C GLN A 149 -2.18 9.98 -28.01
N SER A 150 -1.07 10.07 -27.26
CA SER A 150 -1.05 10.65 -25.91
C SER A 150 -1.56 12.09 -25.86
N LYS A 151 -1.19 12.92 -26.85
CA LYS A 151 -1.52 14.35 -26.89
C LYS A 151 -2.99 14.66 -27.16
N ASN A 152 -3.71 13.73 -27.78
CA ASN A 152 -5.12 13.89 -28.13
C ASN A 152 -6.05 13.03 -27.27
N ASN A 153 -5.52 12.39 -26.23
CA ASN A 153 -6.31 11.53 -25.36
C ASN A 153 -7.01 12.38 -24.29
N GLU A 154 -8.34 12.34 -24.26
CA GLU A 154 -9.17 13.04 -23.28
C GLU A 154 -9.14 12.40 -21.88
N VAL A 155 -8.70 11.14 -21.78
CA VAL A 155 -8.71 10.36 -20.55
C VAL A 155 -7.43 10.61 -19.73
N LEU A 156 -6.27 10.79 -20.35
CA LEU A 156 -5.01 11.03 -19.62
C LEU A 156 -5.05 12.26 -18.68
N PRO A 157 -5.65 13.40 -19.05
CA PRO A 157 -5.79 14.56 -18.15
C PRO A 157 -6.66 14.31 -16.92
N THR A 158 -7.43 13.23 -16.88
CA THR A 158 -8.30 12.94 -15.73
C THR A 158 -7.54 12.39 -14.53
N PHE A 159 -6.34 11.82 -14.75
CA PHE A 159 -5.52 11.22 -13.71
C PHE A 159 -4.03 11.58 -13.77
N LEU A 160 -3.53 12.18 -14.87
CA LEU A 160 -2.18 12.72 -14.98
C LEU A 160 -2.16 14.24 -15.01
N THR A 161 -1.08 14.83 -14.50
CA THR A 161 -0.85 16.28 -14.63
C THR A 161 -0.50 16.66 -16.06
N GLN A 162 -0.82 17.89 -16.46
CA GLN A 162 -0.45 18.41 -17.78
C GLN A 162 1.07 18.38 -18.03
N ALA A 163 1.88 18.57 -16.98
CA ALA A 163 3.33 18.48 -17.07
C ALA A 163 3.77 17.07 -17.49
N THR A 164 3.20 16.04 -16.87
CA THR A 164 3.48 14.64 -17.24
C THR A 164 3.04 14.34 -18.68
N ILE A 165 1.85 14.79 -19.07
CA ILE A 165 1.30 14.54 -20.43
C ILE A 165 2.13 15.22 -21.52
N MET A 166 2.75 16.38 -21.25
CA MET A 166 3.61 17.04 -22.24
C MET A 166 4.91 16.28 -22.51
N VAL A 167 5.39 15.52 -21.52
CA VAL A 167 6.64 14.75 -21.60
C VAL A 167 6.40 13.37 -22.21
N VAL A 168 5.21 12.80 -21.99
CA VAL A 168 4.76 11.48 -22.49
C VAL A 168 4.35 11.50 -23.96
#